data_AF-A0A9E3NTH0-F1
#
_entry.id   AF-A0A9E3NTH0-F1
#
_cell.length_a   1.000
_cell.length_b   1.000
_cell.length_c   1.000
_cell.angle_alpha   90.00
_cell.angle_beta   90.00
_cell.angle_gamma   90.00
#
_symmetry.space_group_name_H-M   'P 1'
#
loop_
_entity.id
_entity.type
_entity.pdbx_description
1 polymer ?
#
loop_
_entity_poly.entity_id
_entity_poly.type
_entity_poly.pdbx_seq_one_letter_code
_entity_poly.pdbx_strand_id
1 'polypeptide(L)'
;MKLASHTRALLIVLPFVALPALSLVASCAGAEDQPPGADDASAVITSDAGDAPPDDAALEGPTCASADFCPVSVGVDPRYALTSIWGSSATDVWAVGSGGTVVHYDGATWRLAATGIVETLHAVWGSGPTDVWVVSSASVLLHSKGAAGGAISFTSVPAASPDAYGGRAHAAWGSSATDVIVGGAVFDELDLDTGASRSGNYLRLQPAGDGGAPAWKAFEGDDGAWTRATVRAIWGSSASDVWMSADNSPEIAWMRGLLLHRTPGDGGAPGAWTSVDSQSAHVLASIWGSSANDVWAVGSLGTIRHWAAGATRWAITPSPTSADLHGVWGSGPSDVWAVGDEGTILHYDGKTWATATAAFALGPKPDLHGVWGSGPNDVWVVGDGVVLRFTGPKTGGDR
;
A
#
# COMPACT_ATOMS: atom_id res chain seq x y z
N MET A 1 -3.83 -60.02 -35.69
CA MET A 1 -3.72 -58.88 -34.75
C MET A 1 -5.10 -58.60 -34.19
N LYS A 2 -5.28 -58.83 -32.88
CA LYS A 2 -6.57 -58.78 -32.16
C LYS A 2 -6.90 -57.34 -31.76
N LEU A 3 -8.11 -56.88 -32.07
CA LEU A 3 -8.73 -55.72 -31.44
C LEU A 3 -9.17 -56.10 -30.02
N ALA A 4 -8.79 -55.30 -29.02
CA ALA A 4 -9.28 -55.41 -27.64
C ALA A 4 -10.16 -54.19 -27.33
N SER A 5 -11.44 -54.43 -27.08
CA SER A 5 -12.37 -53.46 -26.50
C SER A 5 -12.23 -53.47 -24.98
N HIS A 6 -12.04 -52.30 -24.36
CA HIS A 6 -12.13 -52.15 -22.91
C HIS A 6 -13.22 -51.15 -22.54
N THR A 7 -14.32 -51.73 -22.04
CA THR A 7 -15.43 -51.09 -21.35
C THR A 7 -14.90 -50.45 -20.05
N ARG A 8 -15.01 -49.13 -19.89
CA ARG A 8 -14.77 -48.44 -18.62
C ARG A 8 -16.10 -48.19 -17.91
N ALA A 9 -16.22 -48.71 -16.70
CA ALA A 9 -17.34 -48.51 -15.80
C ALA A 9 -17.34 -47.08 -15.23
N LEU A 10 -18.50 -46.43 -15.30
CA LEU A 10 -18.77 -45.10 -14.76
C LEU A 10 -19.20 -45.25 -13.28
N LEU A 11 -18.33 -44.87 -12.34
CA LEU A 11 -18.68 -44.78 -10.93
C LEU A 11 -19.26 -43.38 -10.67
N ILE A 12 -20.58 -43.31 -10.47
CA ILE A 12 -21.28 -42.08 -10.05
C ILE A 12 -21.24 -42.03 -8.53
N VAL A 13 -20.51 -41.07 -7.97
CA VAL A 13 -20.51 -40.75 -6.53
C VAL A 13 -21.55 -39.65 -6.30
N LEU A 14 -22.64 -40.00 -5.61
CA LEU A 14 -23.69 -39.07 -5.18
C LEU A 14 -23.22 -38.24 -3.97
N PRO A 15 -23.53 -36.94 -3.88
CA PRO A 15 -23.20 -36.14 -2.71
C PRO A 15 -24.23 -36.35 -1.58
N PHE A 16 -23.73 -36.61 -0.38
CA PHE A 16 -24.48 -36.60 0.88
C PHE A 16 -24.90 -35.17 1.21
N VAL A 17 -26.21 -34.91 1.22
CA VAL A 17 -26.80 -33.66 1.70
C VAL A 17 -26.96 -33.77 3.22
N ALA A 18 -26.23 -32.95 3.97
CA ALA A 18 -26.41 -32.77 5.40
C ALA A 18 -27.54 -31.75 5.66
N LEU A 19 -28.60 -32.18 6.35
CA LEU A 19 -29.65 -31.30 6.87
C LEU A 19 -29.14 -30.50 8.08
N PRO A 20 -29.44 -29.20 8.21
CA PRO A 20 -29.20 -28.47 9.44
C PRO A 20 -30.30 -28.79 10.47
N ALA A 21 -29.87 -29.12 11.69
CA ALA A 21 -30.74 -29.27 12.85
C ALA A 21 -31.30 -27.91 13.27
N LEU A 22 -32.63 -27.84 13.36
CA LEU A 22 -33.40 -26.69 13.83
C LEU A 22 -33.34 -26.65 15.37
N SER A 23 -32.58 -25.72 15.96
CA SER A 23 -32.61 -25.49 17.40
C SER A 23 -33.69 -24.47 17.74
N LEU A 24 -34.76 -24.92 18.39
CA LEU A 24 -35.80 -24.08 18.97
C LEU A 24 -35.22 -23.23 20.11
N VAL A 25 -35.47 -21.92 20.07
CA VAL A 25 -35.26 -21.01 21.19
C VAL A 25 -36.52 -21.01 22.04
N ALA A 26 -36.47 -21.59 23.23
CA ALA A 26 -37.52 -21.45 24.23
C ALA A 26 -37.32 -20.14 24.99
N SER A 27 -38.24 -19.19 24.79
CA SER A 27 -38.37 -17.98 25.60
C SER A 27 -39.28 -18.30 26.78
N CYS A 28 -38.75 -18.23 28.00
CA CYS A 28 -39.54 -18.18 29.23
C CYS A 28 -39.14 -16.92 30.00
N ALA A 29 -40.06 -15.96 30.06
CA ALA A 29 -40.03 -14.85 30.98
C ALA A 29 -40.27 -15.37 32.41
N GLY A 30 -39.40 -14.99 33.34
CA GLY A 30 -39.60 -15.16 34.78
C GLY A 30 -39.55 -13.79 35.43
N ALA A 31 -40.71 -13.29 35.85
CA ALA A 31 -40.86 -12.15 36.74
C ALA A 31 -40.90 -12.70 38.17
N GLU A 32 -40.12 -12.12 39.09
CA GLU A 32 -40.32 -12.32 40.53
C GLU A 32 -40.29 -10.97 41.26
N ASP A 33 -41.37 -10.75 42.01
CA ASP A 33 -41.68 -9.67 42.93
C ASP A 33 -40.72 -9.65 44.14
N GLN A 34 -40.40 -8.45 44.64
CA GLN A 34 -39.97 -8.27 46.03
C GLN A 34 -40.66 -7.04 46.67
N PRO A 35 -41.34 -7.19 47.84
CA PRO A 35 -42.04 -6.09 48.50
C PRO A 35 -41.14 -5.27 49.44
N PRO A 36 -41.57 -4.06 49.86
CA PRO A 36 -40.73 -3.12 50.58
C PRO A 36 -40.79 -3.32 52.10
N GLY A 37 -39.64 -3.20 52.76
CA GLY A 37 -39.53 -3.04 54.20
C GLY A 37 -38.84 -1.71 54.50
N ALA A 38 -39.60 -0.79 55.07
CA ALA A 38 -39.11 0.46 55.65
C ALA A 38 -38.54 0.19 57.04
N ASP A 39 -37.48 0.93 57.41
CA ASP A 39 -37.32 1.45 58.77
C ASP A 39 -36.43 2.70 58.74
N ASP A 40 -36.94 3.74 59.40
CA ASP A 40 -36.41 5.09 59.54
C ASP A 40 -35.16 5.17 60.42
N ALA A 41 -34.24 6.09 60.10
CA ALA A 41 -33.63 6.98 61.10
C ALA A 41 -32.89 8.15 60.42
N SER A 42 -33.24 9.35 60.85
CA SER A 42 -32.64 10.62 60.44
C SER A 42 -31.19 10.76 60.93
N ALA A 43 -30.29 11.19 60.04
CA ALA A 43 -29.04 11.83 60.43
C ALA A 43 -28.70 12.92 59.40
N VAL A 44 -28.61 14.15 59.88
CA VAL A 44 -28.08 15.32 59.18
C VAL A 44 -26.62 15.03 58.82
N ILE A 45 -26.30 14.96 57.53
CA ILE A 45 -24.92 15.00 57.05
C ILE A 45 -24.68 16.43 56.56
N THR A 46 -23.82 17.10 57.30
CA THR A 46 -23.24 18.41 57.03
C THR A 46 -22.55 18.41 55.67
N SER A 47 -22.67 19.51 54.92
CA SER A 47 -21.90 19.75 53.70
C SER A 47 -20.41 19.81 54.05
N ASP A 48 -19.70 18.70 53.85
CA ASP A 48 -18.25 18.70 53.87
C ASP A 48 -17.76 18.91 52.42
N ALA A 49 -17.41 20.15 52.12
CA ALA A 49 -16.65 20.50 50.95
C ALA A 49 -15.21 20.05 51.20
N GLY A 50 -14.91 18.80 50.84
CA GLY A 50 -13.61 18.20 51.14
C GLY A 50 -13.41 16.88 50.40
N ASP A 51 -13.27 16.97 49.07
CA ASP A 51 -12.35 16.19 48.24
C ASP A 51 -12.82 16.32 46.79
N ALA A 52 -12.28 17.33 46.11
CA ALA A 52 -12.20 17.24 44.66
C ALA A 52 -11.37 15.97 44.36
N PRO A 53 -11.81 15.08 43.44
CA PRO A 53 -10.93 14.04 42.95
C PRO A 53 -9.61 14.71 42.49
N PRO A 54 -8.44 14.07 42.70
CA PRO A 54 -7.20 14.63 42.20
C PRO A 54 -7.42 14.96 40.72
N ASP A 55 -7.09 16.20 40.36
CA ASP A 55 -7.23 16.76 39.01
C ASP A 55 -7.10 15.63 37.99
N ASP A 56 -8.15 15.44 37.18
CA ASP A 56 -8.08 14.60 35.98
C ASP A 56 -6.81 15.04 35.25
N ALA A 57 -5.72 14.31 35.47
CA ALA A 57 -4.50 14.49 34.73
C ALA A 57 -4.94 14.20 33.32
N ALA A 58 -5.20 15.28 32.55
CA ALA A 58 -5.65 15.18 31.19
C ALA A 58 -4.73 14.15 30.55
N LEU A 59 -5.31 13.10 29.95
CA LEU A 59 -4.53 12.12 29.23
C LEU A 59 -3.88 12.86 28.06
N GLU A 60 -2.73 13.48 28.28
CA GLU A 60 -2.01 14.22 27.26
C GLU A 60 -1.43 13.18 26.31
N GLY A 61 -1.94 13.17 25.08
CA GLY A 61 -1.41 12.32 24.03
C GLY A 61 0.07 12.61 23.76
N PRO A 62 0.79 11.69 23.09
CA PRO A 62 2.20 11.90 22.76
C PRO A 62 2.38 13.21 22.01
N THR A 63 3.36 14.01 22.44
CA THR A 63 3.72 15.26 21.79
C THR A 63 4.92 15.06 20.88
N CYS A 64 5.22 16.05 20.04
CA CYS A 64 6.44 16.07 19.25
C CYS A 64 7.74 16.03 20.05
N ALA A 65 7.69 16.31 21.35
CA ALA A 65 8.85 16.16 22.23
C ALA A 65 9.09 14.70 22.64
N SER A 66 8.05 13.88 22.66
CA SER A 66 8.07 12.50 23.18
C SER A 66 7.90 11.42 22.11
N ALA A 67 7.52 11.77 20.89
CA ALA A 67 7.33 10.83 19.78
C ALA A 67 8.36 10.98 18.67
N ASP A 68 8.69 9.88 18.00
CA ASP A 68 9.68 9.84 16.92
C ASP A 68 9.21 10.65 15.69
N PHE A 69 7.91 10.54 15.38
CA PHE A 69 7.25 11.23 14.28
C PHE A 69 6.32 12.35 14.74
N CYS A 70 6.35 13.44 13.99
CA CYS A 70 5.56 14.64 14.23
C CYS A 70 4.58 14.92 13.09
N PRO A 71 3.30 15.22 13.37
CA PRO A 71 2.39 15.75 12.38
C PRO A 71 2.89 17.06 11.76
N VAL A 72 2.75 17.16 10.44
CA VAL A 72 3.06 18.36 9.66
C VAL A 72 1.78 18.83 8.99
N SER A 73 1.47 20.12 9.15
CA SER A 73 0.34 20.72 8.44
C SER A 73 0.70 20.92 6.96
N VAL A 74 -0.11 20.34 6.08
CA VAL A 74 0.11 20.40 4.62
C VAL A 74 -0.97 21.18 3.88
N GLY A 75 -1.94 21.78 4.60
CA GLY A 75 -3.01 22.57 4.01
C GLY A 75 -4.06 21.77 3.22
N VAL A 76 -4.12 20.45 3.44
CA VAL A 76 -5.14 19.55 2.88
C VAL A 76 -6.27 19.39 3.90
N ASP A 77 -7.52 19.32 3.42
CA ASP A 77 -8.68 19.02 4.27
C ASP A 77 -8.48 17.62 4.91
N PRO A 78 -8.58 17.49 6.24
CA PRO A 78 -8.30 16.23 6.94
C PRO A 78 -9.26 15.10 6.58
N ARG A 79 -10.36 15.37 5.85
CA ARG A 79 -11.25 14.33 5.32
C ARG A 79 -10.67 13.63 4.08
N TYR A 80 -9.64 14.18 3.45
CA TYR A 80 -8.95 13.54 2.34
C TYR A 80 -7.84 12.63 2.86
N ALA A 81 -7.85 11.38 2.42
CA ALA A 81 -6.74 10.46 2.58
C ALA A 81 -5.64 10.77 1.57
N LEU A 82 -4.38 10.72 2.02
CA LEU A 82 -3.18 10.72 1.18
C LEU A 82 -2.68 9.27 1.06
N THR A 83 -2.63 8.76 -0.16
CA THR A 83 -2.41 7.33 -0.43
C THR A 83 -0.96 7.00 -0.78
N SER A 84 -0.18 7.97 -1.25
CA SER A 84 1.18 7.73 -1.71
C SER A 84 2.03 8.98 -1.58
N ILE A 85 3.32 8.76 -1.34
CA ILE A 85 4.35 9.80 -1.17
C ILE A 85 5.62 9.38 -1.91
N TRP A 86 6.27 10.36 -2.55
CA TRP A 86 7.53 10.20 -3.24
C TRP A 86 8.29 11.53 -3.22
N GLY A 87 9.62 11.52 -3.33
CA GLY A 87 10.39 12.72 -3.54
C GLY A 87 11.66 12.48 -4.34
N SER A 88 12.18 13.53 -4.97
CA SER A 88 13.50 13.49 -5.62
C SER A 88 14.64 13.94 -4.71
N SER A 89 14.31 14.67 -3.63
CA SER A 89 15.26 15.17 -2.63
C SER A 89 14.55 15.59 -1.34
N ALA A 90 15.32 15.93 -0.30
CA ALA A 90 14.79 16.46 0.96
C ALA A 90 13.97 17.77 0.79
N THR A 91 14.08 18.43 -0.36
CA THR A 91 13.40 19.70 -0.67
C THR A 91 12.46 19.59 -1.89
N ASP A 92 12.16 18.37 -2.33
CA ASP A 92 11.24 18.12 -3.43
C ASP A 92 10.47 16.82 -3.13
N VAL A 93 9.36 16.97 -2.41
CA VAL A 93 8.52 15.85 -1.95
C VAL A 93 7.08 16.06 -2.41
N TRP A 94 6.45 14.99 -2.85
CA TRP A 94 5.13 14.96 -3.45
C TRP A 94 4.27 13.94 -2.70
N ALA A 95 3.06 14.33 -2.33
CA ALA A 95 2.06 13.40 -1.82
C ALA A 95 0.76 13.56 -2.59
N VAL A 96 0.06 12.45 -2.79
CA VAL A 96 -1.17 12.37 -3.58
C VAL A 96 -2.25 11.62 -2.83
N GLY A 97 -3.50 11.81 -3.22
CA GLY A 97 -4.58 11.04 -2.63
C GLY A 97 -5.98 11.35 -3.18
N SER A 98 -6.96 11.19 -2.31
CA SER A 98 -8.38 11.35 -2.61
C SER A 98 -8.76 12.76 -3.05
N GLY A 99 -9.85 12.89 -3.81
CA GLY A 99 -10.36 14.18 -4.27
C GLY A 99 -9.45 14.90 -5.28
N GLY A 100 -8.58 14.17 -5.97
CA GLY A 100 -7.58 14.73 -6.89
C GLY A 100 -6.44 15.46 -6.19
N THR A 101 -6.27 15.25 -4.88
CA THR A 101 -5.29 15.97 -4.07
C THR A 101 -3.88 15.63 -4.52
N VAL A 102 -3.10 16.66 -4.86
CA VAL A 102 -1.65 16.60 -5.00
C VAL A 102 -1.08 17.77 -4.20
N VAL A 103 -0.12 17.48 -3.33
CA VAL A 103 0.65 18.48 -2.60
C VAL A 103 2.14 18.30 -2.86
N HIS A 104 2.84 19.43 -2.91
CA HIS A 104 4.28 19.50 -3.16
C HIS A 104 4.99 20.30 -2.07
N TYR A 105 6.07 19.75 -1.55
CA TYR A 105 6.98 20.38 -0.59
C TYR A 105 8.21 20.91 -1.33
N ASP A 106 8.46 22.21 -1.21
CA ASP A 106 9.57 22.91 -1.87
C ASP A 106 10.81 23.08 -0.99
N GLY A 107 10.90 22.33 0.12
CA GLY A 107 11.96 22.49 1.11
C GLY A 107 11.61 23.46 2.24
N ALA A 108 10.55 24.25 2.09
CA ALA A 108 10.07 25.16 3.13
C ALA A 108 8.59 24.96 3.45
N THR A 109 7.75 24.83 2.42
CA THR A 109 6.29 24.80 2.58
C THR A 109 5.65 23.76 1.66
N TRP A 110 4.54 23.19 2.14
CA TRP A 110 3.65 22.38 1.31
C TRP A 110 2.66 23.28 0.56
N ARG A 111 2.46 23.02 -0.73
CA ARG A 111 1.49 23.72 -1.58
C ARG A 111 0.67 22.73 -2.39
N LEU A 112 -0.61 23.02 -2.58
CA LEU A 112 -1.47 22.28 -3.49
C LEU A 112 -1.00 22.48 -4.94
N ALA A 113 -0.95 21.39 -5.69
CA ALA A 113 -0.69 21.37 -7.13
C ALA A 113 -1.96 20.85 -7.84
N ALA A 114 -2.68 21.74 -8.51
CA ALA A 114 -3.96 21.37 -9.12
C ALA A 114 -3.75 20.41 -10.31
N THR A 115 -4.50 19.30 -10.32
CA THR A 115 -4.55 18.33 -11.41
C THR A 115 -5.73 18.57 -12.36
N GLY A 116 -6.77 19.28 -11.90
CA GLY A 116 -8.01 19.49 -12.65
C GLY A 116 -8.97 18.29 -12.62
N ILE A 117 -8.66 17.24 -11.87
CA ILE A 117 -9.51 16.06 -11.67
C ILE A 117 -9.83 15.88 -10.19
N VAL A 118 -10.85 15.08 -9.88
CA VAL A 118 -11.31 14.84 -8.50
C VAL A 118 -11.28 13.36 -8.10
N GLU A 119 -10.72 12.51 -8.96
CA GLU A 119 -10.55 11.08 -8.66
C GLU A 119 -9.50 10.86 -7.57
N THR A 120 -9.56 9.69 -6.93
CA THR A 120 -8.49 9.28 -6.02
C THR A 120 -7.24 8.93 -6.81
N LEU A 121 -6.17 9.67 -6.55
CA LEU A 121 -4.84 9.39 -7.06
C LEU A 121 -4.21 8.37 -6.13
N HIS A 122 -3.72 7.26 -6.68
CA HIS A 122 -3.29 6.11 -5.88
C HIS A 122 -1.77 6.04 -5.72
N ALA A 123 -1.01 6.44 -6.74
CA ALA A 123 0.45 6.43 -6.69
C ALA A 123 1.07 7.69 -7.30
N VAL A 124 2.20 8.10 -6.72
CA VAL A 124 3.10 9.12 -7.25
C VAL A 124 4.50 8.54 -7.38
N TRP A 125 5.17 8.86 -8.49
CA TRP A 125 6.55 8.48 -8.74
C TRP A 125 7.19 9.52 -9.67
N GLY A 126 8.51 9.64 -9.65
CA GLY A 126 9.23 10.44 -10.62
C GLY A 126 10.66 9.97 -10.83
N SER A 127 11.25 10.31 -11.99
CA SER A 127 12.69 10.12 -12.22
C SER A 127 13.53 11.30 -11.72
N GLY A 128 12.91 12.42 -11.36
CA GLY A 128 13.58 13.59 -10.81
C GLY A 128 12.65 14.79 -10.63
N PRO A 129 13.19 15.98 -10.26
CA PRO A 129 12.40 17.17 -9.94
C PRO A 129 11.69 17.81 -11.14
N THR A 130 11.87 17.24 -12.34
CA THR A 130 11.25 17.69 -13.59
C THR A 130 10.44 16.60 -14.31
N ASP A 131 10.21 15.47 -13.65
CA ASP A 131 9.52 14.33 -14.23
C ASP A 131 8.74 13.63 -13.12
N VAL A 132 7.46 13.99 -13.01
CA VAL A 132 6.57 13.49 -11.95
C VAL A 132 5.33 12.90 -12.59
N TRP A 133 5.02 11.67 -12.19
CA TRP A 133 3.90 10.87 -12.63
C TRP A 133 2.94 10.65 -11.48
N VAL A 134 1.64 10.82 -11.76
CA VAL A 134 0.57 10.55 -10.81
C VAL A 134 -0.51 9.73 -11.51
N VAL A 135 -0.97 8.67 -10.85
CA VAL A 135 -1.87 7.68 -11.48
C VAL A 135 -3.10 7.40 -10.63
N SER A 136 -4.25 7.22 -11.29
CA SER A 136 -5.53 6.79 -10.69
C SER A 136 -6.02 5.48 -11.31
N SER A 137 -6.05 5.40 -12.64
CA SER A 137 -6.56 4.25 -13.40
C SER A 137 -5.79 4.11 -14.71
N ALA A 138 -6.08 3.08 -15.52
CA ALA A 138 -5.49 2.97 -16.85
C ALA A 138 -5.80 4.17 -17.76
N SER A 139 -6.91 4.88 -17.54
CA SER A 139 -7.32 6.04 -18.33
C SER A 139 -6.92 7.39 -17.71
N VAL A 140 -6.43 7.38 -16.47
CA VAL A 140 -6.06 8.59 -15.73
C VAL A 140 -4.61 8.47 -15.26
N LEU A 141 -3.72 8.80 -16.20
CA LEU A 141 -2.29 8.96 -15.98
C LEU A 141 -1.95 10.44 -16.21
N LEU A 142 -1.34 11.08 -15.22
CA LEU A 142 -0.95 12.47 -15.28
C LEU A 142 0.58 12.57 -15.23
N HIS A 143 1.13 13.45 -16.07
CA HIS A 143 2.55 13.76 -16.11
C HIS A 143 2.77 15.25 -15.88
N SER A 144 3.83 15.59 -15.14
CA SER A 144 4.24 16.95 -14.86
C SER A 144 5.74 17.10 -15.09
N LYS A 145 6.12 18.28 -15.60
CA LYS A 145 7.53 18.71 -15.68
C LYS A 145 8.08 19.18 -14.34
N GLY A 146 7.44 18.79 -13.24
CA GLY A 146 7.77 19.15 -11.87
C GLY A 146 7.68 20.65 -11.59
N ALA A 147 8.30 21.08 -10.49
CA ALA A 147 8.27 22.46 -10.04
C ALA A 147 9.46 23.30 -10.54
N ALA A 148 10.50 22.67 -11.11
CA ALA A 148 11.77 23.34 -11.45
C ALA A 148 11.70 24.31 -12.65
N GLY A 149 10.51 24.63 -13.16
CA GLY A 149 10.29 25.52 -14.31
C GLY A 149 9.16 26.55 -14.13
N GLY A 150 8.60 26.71 -12.93
CA GLY A 150 7.51 27.65 -12.65
C GLY A 150 6.30 26.98 -12.01
N ALA A 151 5.09 27.38 -12.43
CA ALA A 151 3.85 26.80 -11.91
C ALA A 151 3.74 25.31 -12.26
N ILE A 152 3.38 24.50 -11.28
CA ILE A 152 3.18 23.05 -11.46
C ILE A 152 1.91 22.85 -12.30
N SER A 153 2.05 22.11 -13.40
CA SER A 153 0.93 21.73 -14.27
C SER A 153 1.00 20.26 -14.60
N PHE A 154 -0.13 19.57 -14.45
CA PHE A 154 -0.27 18.18 -14.88
C PHE A 154 -0.97 18.12 -16.24
N THR A 155 -0.43 17.28 -17.12
CA THR A 155 -1.04 16.95 -18.40
C THR A 155 -1.45 15.49 -18.40
N SER A 156 -2.68 15.22 -18.85
CA SER A 156 -3.13 13.85 -19.09
C SER A 156 -2.27 13.21 -20.17
N VAL A 157 -1.76 12.02 -19.90
CA VAL A 157 -1.02 11.23 -20.86
C VAL A 157 -2.00 10.21 -21.45
N PRO A 158 -2.19 10.20 -22.78
CA PRO A 158 -2.94 9.12 -23.42
C PRO A 158 -2.27 7.79 -23.08
N ALA A 159 -3.04 6.85 -22.52
CA ALA A 159 -2.54 5.52 -22.20
C ALA A 159 -2.01 4.80 -23.46
N ALA A 160 -1.22 3.74 -23.25
CA ALA A 160 -0.67 2.84 -24.29
C ALA A 160 -1.63 2.50 -25.42
N SER A 161 -2.89 2.36 -25.05
CA SER A 161 -3.99 2.22 -25.96
C SER A 161 -5.03 3.26 -25.57
N PRO A 162 -5.50 4.10 -26.51
CA PRO A 162 -6.66 4.94 -26.27
C PRO A 162 -7.89 4.10 -25.88
N ASP A 163 -7.88 2.80 -26.21
CA ASP A 163 -8.91 1.82 -25.88
C ASP A 163 -8.59 1.02 -24.61
N ALA A 164 -7.47 1.29 -23.92
CA ALA A 164 -7.21 0.71 -22.61
C ALA A 164 -8.11 1.39 -21.57
N TYR A 165 -8.99 0.63 -20.95
CA TYR A 165 -9.91 1.11 -19.92
C TYR A 165 -9.99 0.15 -18.75
N GLY A 166 -10.70 0.59 -17.71
CA GLY A 166 -10.88 -0.19 -16.49
C GLY A 166 -9.65 -0.18 -15.58
N GLY A 167 -9.74 -0.95 -14.49
CA GLY A 167 -8.71 -1.14 -13.48
C GLY A 167 -8.20 0.11 -12.76
N ARG A 168 -8.18 0.08 -11.43
CA ARG A 168 -7.42 1.07 -10.65
C ARG A 168 -5.94 0.84 -10.84
N ALA A 169 -5.19 1.89 -11.15
CA ALA A 169 -3.74 1.88 -11.06
C ALA A 169 -3.37 2.02 -9.59
N HIS A 170 -2.57 1.10 -9.06
CA HIS A 170 -2.15 1.10 -7.65
C HIS A 170 -0.70 1.52 -7.48
N ALA A 171 0.12 1.35 -8.50
CA ALA A 171 1.56 1.57 -8.41
C ALA A 171 2.11 2.22 -9.67
N ALA A 172 3.12 3.06 -9.48
CA ALA A 172 3.97 3.59 -10.54
C ALA A 172 5.43 3.47 -10.10
N TRP A 173 6.28 3.02 -11.02
CA TRP A 173 7.73 2.97 -10.82
C TRP A 173 8.42 3.02 -12.17
N GLY A 174 9.60 3.63 -12.25
CA GLY A 174 10.39 3.63 -13.46
C GLY A 174 11.89 3.58 -13.19
N SER A 175 12.64 3.20 -14.22
CA SER A 175 14.11 3.26 -14.20
C SER A 175 14.63 4.58 -14.79
N SER A 176 13.81 5.29 -15.56
CA SER A 176 14.11 6.59 -16.16
C SER A 176 12.84 7.32 -16.58
N ALA A 177 12.97 8.58 -17.02
CA ALA A 177 11.86 9.37 -17.57
C ALA A 177 11.19 8.75 -18.82
N THR A 178 11.84 7.77 -19.45
CA THR A 178 11.34 7.10 -20.65
C THR A 178 11.08 5.61 -20.45
N ASP A 179 11.26 5.11 -19.22
CA ASP A 179 10.99 3.72 -18.84
C ASP A 179 10.20 3.69 -17.53
N VAL A 180 8.87 3.69 -17.67
CA VAL A 180 7.91 3.84 -16.55
C VAL A 180 6.91 2.71 -16.62
N ILE A 181 6.66 2.05 -15.51
CA ILE A 181 5.70 0.98 -15.33
C ILE A 181 4.57 1.48 -14.45
N VAL A 182 3.34 1.31 -14.91
CA VAL A 182 2.12 1.55 -14.12
C VAL A 182 1.39 0.23 -13.97
N GLY A 183 1.19 -0.20 -12.73
CA GLY A 183 0.53 -1.46 -12.41
C GLY A 183 -0.73 -1.25 -11.59
N GLY A 184 -1.68 -2.16 -11.71
CA GLY A 184 -2.92 -2.08 -10.98
C GLY A 184 -3.80 -3.32 -11.07
N ALA A 185 -5.10 -3.12 -10.89
CA ALA A 185 -6.10 -4.09 -11.27
C ALA A 185 -6.07 -4.33 -12.79
N VAL A 186 -6.80 -5.35 -13.25
CA VAL A 186 -6.85 -5.69 -14.67
C VAL A 186 -7.32 -4.48 -15.51
N PHE A 187 -6.51 -4.16 -16.51
CA PHE A 187 -6.82 -3.23 -17.58
C PHE A 187 -7.24 -4.06 -18.80
N ASP A 188 -8.29 -3.61 -19.47
CA ASP A 188 -8.81 -4.25 -20.67
C ASP A 188 -8.57 -3.35 -21.87
N GLU A 189 -8.33 -3.96 -23.01
CA GLU A 189 -8.22 -3.28 -24.28
C GLU A 189 -9.02 -4.03 -25.35
N LEU A 190 -9.73 -3.27 -26.17
CA LEU A 190 -10.52 -3.77 -27.28
C LEU A 190 -10.02 -3.13 -28.58
N ASP A 191 -9.47 -3.95 -29.46
CA ASP A 191 -9.19 -3.55 -30.83
C ASP A 191 -10.51 -3.45 -31.59
N LEU A 192 -10.93 -2.24 -31.93
CA LEU A 192 -12.20 -1.98 -32.62
C LEU A 192 -12.19 -2.41 -34.09
N ASP A 193 -11.01 -2.54 -34.71
CA ASP A 193 -10.88 -2.95 -36.11
C ASP A 193 -10.96 -4.47 -36.26
N THR A 194 -10.39 -5.22 -35.30
CA THR A 194 -10.36 -6.69 -35.33
C THR A 194 -11.38 -7.36 -34.42
N GLY A 195 -11.93 -6.63 -33.46
CA GLY A 195 -12.78 -7.16 -32.39
C GLY A 195 -12.01 -7.99 -31.35
N ALA A 196 -10.67 -8.01 -31.41
CA ALA A 196 -9.84 -8.73 -30.45
C ALA A 196 -9.80 -7.99 -29.11
N SER A 197 -9.84 -8.74 -28.01
CA SER A 197 -9.69 -8.19 -26.67
C SER A 197 -8.44 -8.76 -26.00
N ARG A 198 -7.70 -7.89 -25.31
CA ARG A 198 -6.56 -8.27 -24.48
C ARG A 198 -6.69 -7.64 -23.10
N SER A 199 -6.19 -8.32 -22.09
CA SER A 199 -6.23 -7.86 -20.70
C SER A 199 -4.88 -8.09 -20.04
N GLY A 200 -4.55 -7.25 -19.07
CA GLY A 200 -3.40 -7.47 -18.19
C GLY A 200 -3.33 -6.42 -17.09
N ASN A 201 -2.30 -6.48 -16.26
CA ASN A 201 -2.26 -5.75 -14.99
C ASN A 201 -1.21 -4.64 -14.92
N TYR A 202 -0.52 -4.36 -16.04
CA TYR A 202 0.40 -3.24 -16.12
C TYR A 202 0.54 -2.67 -17.54
N LEU A 203 0.96 -1.42 -17.60
CA LEU A 203 1.38 -0.67 -18.78
C LEU A 203 2.85 -0.27 -18.61
N ARG A 204 3.63 -0.21 -19.69
CA ARG A 204 5.02 0.24 -19.65
C ARG A 204 5.34 1.25 -20.74
N LEU A 205 5.77 2.45 -20.35
CA LEU A 205 6.42 3.41 -21.23
C LEU A 205 7.82 2.89 -21.55
N GLN A 206 8.21 2.87 -22.81
CA GLN A 206 9.53 2.43 -23.23
C GLN A 206 10.18 3.40 -24.22
N PRO A 207 11.52 3.50 -24.25
CA PRO A 207 12.24 4.19 -25.30
C PRO A 207 11.92 3.56 -26.67
N ALA A 208 11.80 4.38 -27.71
CA ALA A 208 11.69 3.85 -29.06
C ALA A 208 13.06 3.31 -29.52
N GLY A 209 13.09 2.08 -30.03
CA GLY A 209 14.32 1.43 -30.50
C GLY A 209 14.95 2.07 -31.74
N ASP A 210 14.23 2.97 -32.41
CA ASP A 210 14.63 3.67 -33.64
C ASP A 210 14.95 5.16 -33.41
N GLY A 211 14.99 5.63 -32.17
CA GLY A 211 15.19 7.04 -31.83
C GLY A 211 13.91 7.90 -31.93
N GLY A 212 12.74 7.28 -32.11
CA GLY A 212 11.45 7.93 -31.96
C GLY A 212 11.10 8.33 -30.52
N ALA A 213 9.91 8.92 -30.36
CA ALA A 213 9.38 9.27 -29.04
C ALA A 213 9.05 7.99 -28.23
N PRO A 214 9.28 7.98 -26.90
CA PRO A 214 8.86 6.88 -26.05
C PRO A 214 7.38 6.53 -26.25
N ALA A 215 7.08 5.24 -26.26
CA ALA A 215 5.73 4.74 -26.48
C ALA A 215 5.33 3.82 -25.34
N TRP A 216 4.08 3.99 -24.92
CA TRP A 216 3.46 3.10 -23.97
C TRP A 216 3.09 1.78 -24.65
N LYS A 217 3.39 0.66 -23.98
CA LYS A 217 3.00 -0.69 -24.39
C LYS A 217 2.15 -1.30 -23.29
N ALA A 218 1.00 -1.84 -23.69
CA ALA A 218 0.17 -2.63 -22.80
C ALA A 218 0.64 -4.09 -22.82
N PHE A 219 0.66 -4.72 -21.64
CA PHE A 219 0.70 -6.18 -21.47
C PHE A 219 1.91 -6.86 -22.15
N GLU A 220 3.12 -6.69 -21.60
CA GLU A 220 4.28 -7.44 -22.09
C GLU A 220 4.41 -8.81 -21.41
N GLY A 221 4.63 -9.85 -22.20
CA GLY A 221 4.86 -11.23 -21.71
C GLY A 221 3.72 -12.17 -22.02
N ASP A 222 3.89 -13.43 -21.62
CA ASP A 222 2.95 -14.51 -21.91
C ASP A 222 1.61 -14.32 -21.18
N ASP A 223 0.53 -14.76 -21.81
CA ASP A 223 -0.88 -14.79 -21.41
C ASP A 223 -1.19 -15.75 -20.24
N GLY A 224 -0.23 -15.91 -19.32
CA GLY A 224 -0.35 -16.73 -18.12
C GLY A 224 -1.28 -16.11 -17.08
N ALA A 225 -1.82 -16.93 -16.17
CA ALA A 225 -2.82 -16.50 -15.18
C ALA A 225 -2.41 -15.26 -14.36
N TRP A 226 -1.11 -15.08 -14.08
CA TRP A 226 -0.59 -13.93 -13.30
C TRP A 226 -0.78 -12.57 -13.98
N THR A 227 -1.02 -12.51 -15.31
CA THR A 227 -1.35 -11.25 -16.01
C THR A 227 -2.67 -10.66 -15.52
N ARG A 228 -3.51 -11.47 -14.87
CA ARG A 228 -4.80 -11.07 -14.30
C ARG A 228 -4.74 -10.81 -12.80
N ALA A 229 -3.56 -10.86 -12.18
CA ALA A 229 -3.38 -10.51 -10.77
C ALA A 229 -3.48 -8.99 -10.56
N THR A 230 -3.93 -8.52 -9.40
CA THR A 230 -3.89 -7.08 -9.09
C THR A 230 -2.50 -6.72 -8.62
N VAL A 231 -1.78 -5.86 -9.36
CA VAL A 231 -0.49 -5.32 -8.90
C VAL A 231 -0.76 -4.29 -7.80
N ARG A 232 -0.02 -4.39 -6.70
CA ARG A 232 -0.13 -3.53 -5.52
C ARG A 232 1.00 -2.52 -5.42
N ALA A 233 2.24 -2.99 -5.63
CA ALA A 233 3.42 -2.14 -5.63
C ALA A 233 4.47 -2.66 -6.62
N ILE A 234 5.34 -1.77 -7.07
CA ILE A 234 6.41 -2.04 -8.03
C ILE A 234 7.68 -1.42 -7.49
N TRP A 235 8.77 -2.18 -7.55
CA TRP A 235 10.11 -1.67 -7.28
C TRP A 235 11.12 -2.40 -8.16
N GLY A 236 12.16 -1.73 -8.60
CA GLY A 236 13.25 -2.37 -9.35
C GLY A 236 14.61 -1.77 -9.03
N SER A 237 15.65 -2.58 -9.20
CA SER A 237 17.04 -2.11 -9.12
C SER A 237 17.55 -1.60 -10.46
N SER A 238 16.90 -1.98 -11.56
CA SER A 238 17.21 -1.55 -12.93
C SER A 238 16.01 -1.77 -13.86
N ALA A 239 16.09 -1.28 -15.11
CA ALA A 239 15.08 -1.50 -16.16
C ALA A 239 14.78 -2.99 -16.46
N SER A 240 15.69 -3.89 -16.10
CA SER A 240 15.64 -5.33 -16.35
C SER A 240 15.53 -6.17 -15.07
N ASP A 241 15.63 -5.56 -13.90
CA ASP A 241 15.50 -6.23 -12.59
C ASP A 241 14.40 -5.55 -11.79
N VAL A 242 13.18 -6.07 -11.93
CA VAL A 242 11.95 -5.46 -11.42
C VAL A 242 11.11 -6.49 -10.67
N TRP A 243 10.61 -6.07 -9.52
CA TRP A 243 9.68 -6.80 -8.68
C TRP A 243 8.30 -6.15 -8.69
N MET A 244 7.27 -6.98 -8.62
CA MET A 244 5.91 -6.57 -8.34
C MET A 244 5.36 -7.38 -7.19
N SER A 245 4.76 -6.70 -6.21
CA SER A 245 3.80 -7.36 -5.33
C SER A 245 2.44 -7.39 -6.00
N ALA A 246 1.81 -8.55 -6.00
CA ALA A 246 0.52 -8.76 -6.61
C ALA A 246 -0.35 -9.66 -5.75
N ASP A 247 -1.66 -9.53 -5.89
CA ASP A 247 -2.61 -10.28 -5.09
C ASP A 247 -3.97 -10.48 -5.75
N ASN A 248 -4.86 -11.00 -4.90
CA ASN A 248 -6.06 -11.78 -5.13
C ASN A 248 -7.14 -11.06 -5.93
N SER A 249 -6.90 -10.82 -7.22
CA SER A 249 -7.95 -10.45 -8.16
C SER A 249 -9.14 -11.42 -8.00
N PRO A 250 -10.39 -10.97 -8.22
CA PRO A 250 -11.56 -11.84 -8.14
C PRO A 250 -11.46 -13.07 -9.06
N GLU A 251 -10.55 -13.02 -10.03
CA GLU A 251 -10.29 -14.03 -11.05
C GLU A 251 -9.27 -15.09 -10.62
N ILE A 252 -8.46 -14.81 -9.59
CA ILE A 252 -7.44 -15.72 -9.04
C ILE A 252 -7.54 -15.77 -7.51
N ALA A 253 -8.76 -15.94 -6.99
CA ALA A 253 -9.11 -15.81 -5.57
C ALA A 253 -8.34 -16.70 -4.56
N TRP A 254 -7.50 -17.62 -5.07
CA TRP A 254 -6.67 -18.55 -4.31
C TRP A 254 -5.18 -18.16 -4.27
N MET A 255 -4.70 -17.25 -5.13
CA MET A 255 -3.31 -16.77 -5.11
C MET A 255 -3.21 -15.51 -4.24
N ARG A 256 -2.75 -15.69 -3.00
CA ARG A 256 -2.42 -14.59 -2.09
C ARG A 256 -0.91 -14.44 -1.97
N GLY A 257 -0.44 -13.21 -1.81
CA GLY A 257 0.99 -12.91 -1.63
C GLY A 257 1.85 -13.24 -2.84
N LEU A 258 1.34 -13.06 -4.06
CA LEU A 258 2.11 -13.29 -5.28
C LEU A 258 3.23 -12.24 -5.38
N LEU A 259 4.45 -12.71 -5.65
CA LEU A 259 5.55 -11.85 -6.06
C LEU A 259 5.95 -12.24 -7.49
N LEU A 260 6.01 -11.23 -8.36
CA LEU A 260 6.54 -11.38 -9.71
C LEU A 260 7.93 -10.77 -9.76
N HIS A 261 8.87 -11.50 -10.36
CA HIS A 261 10.24 -11.03 -10.57
C HIS A 261 10.57 -11.14 -12.06
N ARG A 262 10.94 -10.01 -12.64
CA ARG A 262 11.56 -9.91 -13.95
C ARG A 262 13.06 -9.77 -13.72
N THR A 263 13.81 -10.82 -14.04
CA THR A 263 15.27 -10.83 -13.96
C THR A 263 15.90 -10.37 -15.28
N PRO A 264 17.13 -9.86 -15.28
CA PRO A 264 17.86 -9.58 -16.51
C PRO A 264 18.09 -10.86 -17.32
N GLY A 265 17.70 -10.84 -18.59
CA GLY A 265 18.02 -11.86 -19.57
C GLY A 265 19.43 -11.71 -20.15
N ASP A 266 19.77 -12.56 -21.11
CA ASP A 266 21.08 -12.53 -21.77
C ASP A 266 21.37 -11.15 -22.38
N GLY A 267 22.60 -10.67 -22.14
CA GLY A 267 23.02 -9.35 -22.64
C GLY A 267 22.37 -8.15 -21.93
N GLY A 268 21.67 -8.35 -20.82
CA GLY A 268 21.06 -7.27 -20.03
C GLY A 268 19.68 -6.82 -20.53
N ALA A 269 19.09 -7.53 -21.50
CA ALA A 269 17.70 -7.29 -21.90
C ALA A 269 16.74 -7.65 -20.76
N PRO A 270 15.54 -7.05 -20.67
CA PRO A 270 14.53 -7.48 -19.71
C PRO A 270 14.13 -8.95 -19.98
N GLY A 271 14.23 -9.80 -18.96
CA GLY A 271 13.78 -11.19 -19.06
C GLY A 271 12.26 -11.33 -18.96
N ALA A 272 11.78 -12.57 -18.96
CA ALA A 272 10.38 -12.88 -18.72
C ALA A 272 10.01 -12.67 -17.24
N TRP A 273 8.73 -12.38 -16.98
CA TRP A 273 8.20 -12.40 -15.62
C TRP A 273 8.15 -13.83 -15.09
N THR A 274 8.56 -14.01 -13.84
CA THR A 274 8.46 -15.28 -13.13
C THR A 274 7.76 -15.09 -11.78
N SER A 275 6.91 -16.03 -11.40
CA SER A 275 6.36 -16.05 -10.04
C SER A 275 7.41 -16.58 -9.07
N VAL A 276 7.64 -15.85 -7.97
CA VAL A 276 8.53 -16.27 -6.89
C VAL A 276 7.69 -16.54 -5.65
N ASP A 277 7.91 -17.71 -5.02
CA ASP A 277 7.24 -18.04 -3.76
C ASP A 277 7.67 -17.07 -2.66
N SER A 278 6.72 -16.24 -2.22
CA SER A 278 6.90 -15.24 -1.16
C SER A 278 6.87 -15.84 0.25
N GLN A 279 6.54 -17.12 0.37
CA GLN A 279 6.20 -17.77 1.64
C GLN A 279 5.06 -17.06 2.40
N SER A 280 4.12 -16.44 1.69
CA SER A 280 2.98 -15.73 2.29
C SER A 280 1.65 -16.35 1.87
N ALA A 281 0.73 -16.49 2.84
CA ALA A 281 -0.68 -16.76 2.59
C ALA A 281 -1.53 -15.47 2.57
N HIS A 282 -0.90 -14.31 2.79
CA HIS A 282 -1.53 -13.00 2.90
C HIS A 282 -1.08 -12.09 1.76
N VAL A 283 -1.92 -11.12 1.44
CA VAL A 283 -1.63 -10.05 0.49
C VAL A 283 -0.34 -9.34 0.87
N LEU A 284 0.49 -9.01 -0.12
CA LEU A 284 1.64 -8.13 0.03
C LEU A 284 1.29 -6.78 -0.60
N ALA A 285 1.09 -5.76 0.24
CA ALA A 285 0.63 -4.44 -0.16
C ALA A 285 1.76 -3.59 -0.75
N SER A 286 3.00 -3.75 -0.28
CA SER A 286 4.13 -2.94 -0.73
C SER A 286 5.41 -3.77 -0.87
N ILE A 287 6.29 -3.30 -1.77
CA ILE A 287 7.63 -3.85 -2.00
C ILE A 287 8.63 -2.71 -2.18
N TRP A 288 9.82 -2.87 -1.62
CA TRP A 288 10.94 -1.94 -1.73
C TRP A 288 12.26 -2.69 -1.58
N GLY A 289 13.35 -2.21 -2.18
CA GLY A 289 14.69 -2.74 -1.93
C GLY A 289 15.77 -1.67 -1.92
N SER A 290 16.86 -1.96 -1.21
CA SER A 290 18.09 -1.16 -1.28
C SER A 290 18.99 -1.61 -2.43
N SER A 291 18.83 -2.86 -2.89
CA SER A 291 19.54 -3.45 -4.02
C SER A 291 18.81 -4.69 -4.52
N ALA A 292 19.26 -5.25 -5.66
CA ALA A 292 18.76 -6.54 -6.17
C ALA A 292 18.86 -7.71 -5.16
N ASN A 293 19.71 -7.56 -4.14
CA ASN A 293 20.01 -8.58 -3.12
C ASN A 293 19.47 -8.22 -1.73
N ASP A 294 18.68 -7.16 -1.61
CA ASP A 294 18.08 -6.73 -0.35
C ASP A 294 16.73 -6.08 -0.66
N VAL A 295 15.69 -6.92 -0.66
CA VAL A 295 14.32 -6.53 -1.02
C VAL A 295 13.37 -6.94 0.10
N TRP A 296 12.46 -6.06 0.45
CA TRP A 296 11.47 -6.20 1.51
C TRP A 296 10.07 -6.12 0.93
N ALA A 297 9.19 -7.00 1.38
CA ALA A 297 7.76 -6.93 1.08
C ALA A 297 6.95 -7.00 2.37
N VAL A 298 5.91 -6.18 2.45
CA VAL A 298 5.02 -6.09 3.61
C VAL A 298 3.56 -6.21 3.20
N GLY A 299 2.68 -6.58 4.11
CA GLY A 299 1.25 -6.67 3.81
C GLY A 299 0.37 -7.07 4.99
N SER A 300 -0.77 -7.70 4.68
CA SER A 300 -1.82 -7.96 5.66
C SER A 300 -1.37 -8.85 6.82
N LEU A 301 -2.03 -8.67 7.97
CA LEU A 301 -1.76 -9.35 9.23
C LEU A 301 -0.30 -9.20 9.70
N GLY A 302 0.29 -8.02 9.50
CA GLY A 302 1.67 -7.74 9.88
C GLY A 302 2.70 -8.57 9.11
N THR A 303 2.36 -9.05 7.90
CA THR A 303 3.25 -9.90 7.11
C THR A 303 4.50 -9.12 6.69
N ILE A 304 5.70 -9.61 7.04
CA ILE A 304 6.99 -9.08 6.57
C ILE A 304 7.80 -10.20 5.91
N ARG A 305 8.35 -9.93 4.73
CA ARG A 305 9.21 -10.84 3.96
C ARG A 305 10.49 -10.13 3.54
N HIS A 306 11.59 -10.90 3.52
CA HIS A 306 12.91 -10.39 3.14
C HIS A 306 13.61 -11.30 2.12
N TRP A 307 14.09 -10.71 1.04
CA TRP A 307 14.94 -11.35 0.03
C TRP A 307 16.36 -10.85 0.19
N ALA A 308 17.26 -11.77 0.57
CA ALA A 308 18.67 -11.47 0.83
C ALA A 308 19.58 -11.99 -0.29
N ALA A 309 20.85 -11.60 -0.25
CA ALA A 309 21.87 -12.05 -1.20
C ALA A 309 21.96 -13.60 -1.24
N GLY A 310 21.87 -14.17 -2.45
CA GLY A 310 21.93 -15.62 -2.66
C GLY A 310 20.70 -16.38 -2.16
N ALA A 311 19.63 -15.69 -1.78
CA ALA A 311 18.37 -16.35 -1.42
C ALA A 311 17.79 -17.11 -2.63
N THR A 312 17.21 -18.27 -2.34
CA THR A 312 16.42 -19.05 -3.31
C THR A 312 14.93 -19.00 -2.99
N ARG A 313 14.56 -18.40 -1.86
CA ARG A 313 13.20 -18.14 -1.39
C ARG A 313 13.20 -16.95 -0.44
N TRP A 314 12.07 -16.28 -0.33
CA TRP A 314 11.88 -15.20 0.65
C TRP A 314 11.96 -15.73 2.08
N ALA A 315 12.60 -14.98 2.98
CA ALA A 315 12.62 -15.26 4.40
C ALA A 315 11.36 -14.69 5.09
N ILE A 316 10.80 -15.46 6.02
CA ILE A 316 9.75 -14.98 6.93
C ILE A 316 10.41 -14.21 8.06
N THR A 317 10.11 -12.92 8.17
CA THR A 317 10.65 -12.05 9.21
C THR A 317 9.60 -11.85 10.31
N PRO A 318 9.95 -12.04 11.59
CA PRO A 318 9.04 -11.74 12.70
C PRO A 318 8.58 -10.29 12.68
N SER A 319 7.28 -10.08 12.90
CA SER A 319 6.67 -8.76 13.00
C SER A 319 6.22 -8.49 14.44
N PRO A 320 6.43 -7.28 14.97
CA PRO A 320 5.95 -6.89 16.29
C PRO A 320 4.45 -6.52 16.31
N THR A 321 3.75 -6.63 15.18
CA THR A 321 2.33 -6.28 15.04
C THR A 321 1.59 -7.28 14.17
N SER A 322 0.26 -7.31 14.31
CA SER A 322 -0.66 -7.98 13.39
C SER A 322 -1.52 -7.02 12.58
N ALA A 323 -1.30 -5.70 12.69
CA ALA A 323 -1.97 -4.70 11.86
C ALA A 323 -1.54 -4.86 10.39
N ASP A 324 -2.42 -4.54 9.44
CA ASP A 324 -2.06 -4.56 8.02
C ASP A 324 -1.00 -3.49 7.74
N LEU A 325 0.05 -3.87 7.01
CA LEU A 325 1.12 -2.96 6.59
C LEU A 325 0.90 -2.56 5.12
N HIS A 326 0.84 -1.27 4.85
CA HIS A 326 0.50 -0.72 3.52
C HIS A 326 1.70 -0.19 2.75
N GLY A 327 2.73 0.30 3.45
CA GLY A 327 3.92 0.90 2.83
C GLY A 327 5.21 0.37 3.41
N VAL A 328 6.25 0.23 2.58
CA VAL A 328 7.63 -0.05 3.01
C VAL A 328 8.61 0.80 2.21
N TRP A 329 9.63 1.33 2.90
CA TRP A 329 10.73 2.09 2.32
C TRP A 329 11.96 1.98 3.22
N GLY A 330 13.17 2.19 2.71
CA GLY A 330 14.37 2.29 3.55
C GLY A 330 15.41 3.24 2.98
N SER A 331 16.35 3.69 3.82
CA SER A 331 17.54 4.41 3.35
C SER A 331 18.73 3.46 3.06
N GLY A 332 18.63 2.21 3.50
CA GLY A 332 19.62 1.17 3.27
C GLY A 332 19.24 -0.16 3.93
N PRO A 333 20.11 -1.18 3.87
CA PRO A 333 19.82 -2.54 4.36
C PRO A 333 19.67 -2.65 5.89
N SER A 334 19.96 -1.58 6.63
CA SER A 334 19.86 -1.54 8.10
C SER A 334 18.99 -0.38 8.60
N ASP A 335 18.20 0.22 7.71
CA ASP A 335 17.27 1.29 8.03
C ASP A 335 16.06 1.17 7.10
N VAL A 336 15.07 0.40 7.54
CA VAL A 336 13.84 0.13 6.79
C VAL A 336 12.63 0.47 7.65
N TRP A 337 11.65 1.11 7.06
CA TRP A 337 10.43 1.59 7.67
C TRP A 337 9.23 0.91 7.02
N ALA A 338 8.27 0.50 7.84
CA ALA A 338 6.98 0.00 7.37
C ALA A 338 5.85 0.72 8.11
N VAL A 339 4.76 1.01 7.41
CA VAL A 339 3.61 1.75 7.95
C VAL A 339 2.30 1.05 7.61
N GLY A 340 1.28 1.24 8.43
CA GLY A 340 0.03 0.50 8.30
C GLY A 340 -1.14 1.03 9.12
N ASP A 341 -2.13 0.16 9.32
CA ASP A 341 -3.38 0.45 10.04
C ASP A 341 -3.13 0.92 11.48
N GLU A 342 -4.11 1.66 12.01
CA GLU A 342 -4.13 2.11 13.41
C GLU A 342 -2.86 2.90 13.82
N GLY A 343 -2.31 3.69 12.89
CA GLY A 343 -1.11 4.49 13.12
C GLY A 343 0.17 3.66 13.30
N THR A 344 0.20 2.42 12.81
CA THR A 344 1.35 1.52 12.95
C THR A 344 2.56 2.06 12.18
N ILE A 345 3.68 2.25 12.88
CA ILE A 345 4.99 2.57 12.29
C ILE A 345 6.01 1.58 12.86
N LEU A 346 6.73 0.89 11.99
CA LEU A 346 7.78 -0.05 12.33
C LEU A 346 9.13 0.42 11.77
N HIS A 347 10.20 0.16 12.51
CA HIS A 347 11.58 0.45 12.12
C HIS A 347 12.46 -0.79 12.25
N TYR A 348 13.21 -1.10 11.20
CA TYR A 348 14.23 -2.13 11.17
C TYR A 348 15.62 -1.50 11.31
N ASP A 349 16.36 -1.89 12.34
CA ASP A 349 17.68 -1.36 12.67
C ASP A 349 18.85 -2.16 12.08
N GLY A 350 18.57 -3.03 11.11
CA GLY A 350 19.55 -4.00 10.57
C GLY A 350 19.61 -5.32 11.33
N LYS A 351 18.83 -5.46 12.41
CA LYS A 351 18.76 -6.70 13.20
C LYS A 351 17.32 -7.09 13.47
N THR A 352 16.52 -6.16 13.98
CA THR A 352 15.16 -6.43 14.45
C THR A 352 14.21 -5.32 14.08
N TRP A 353 12.95 -5.69 13.87
CA TRP A 353 11.85 -4.74 13.73
C TRP A 353 11.34 -4.32 15.11
N ALA A 354 11.20 -3.03 15.34
CA ALA A 354 10.61 -2.44 16.54
C ALA A 354 9.52 -1.43 16.14
N THR A 355 8.59 -1.15 17.06
CA THR A 355 7.61 -0.08 16.87
C THR A 355 8.27 1.29 17.03
N ALA A 356 7.86 2.24 16.21
CA ALA A 356 8.17 3.65 16.36
C ALA A 356 6.90 4.43 16.69
N THR A 357 7.06 5.60 17.29
CA THR A 357 5.96 6.40 17.85
C THR A 357 5.66 7.63 17.01
N ALA A 358 4.41 8.07 17.02
CA ALA A 358 3.99 9.32 16.41
C ALA A 358 3.10 10.13 17.36
N ALA A 359 3.22 11.45 17.31
CA ALA A 359 2.44 12.39 18.10
C ALA A 359 1.02 12.58 17.54
N PHE A 360 0.22 11.53 17.49
CA PHE A 360 -1.18 11.60 17.06
C PHE A 360 -2.05 12.35 18.08
N ALA A 361 -3.09 13.02 17.59
CA ALA A 361 -4.15 13.53 18.45
C ALA A 361 -4.86 12.37 19.18
N LEU A 362 -5.45 12.66 20.34
CA LEU A 362 -6.25 11.68 21.08
C LEU A 362 -7.45 11.22 20.25
N GLY A 363 -7.72 9.91 20.27
CA GLY A 363 -8.83 9.30 19.55
C GLY A 363 -8.37 8.11 18.69
N PRO A 364 -9.22 7.66 17.76
CA PRO A 364 -8.84 6.66 16.76
C PRO A 364 -7.63 7.14 15.97
N LYS A 365 -6.62 6.25 15.84
CA LYS A 365 -5.42 6.54 15.05
C LYS A 365 -5.76 6.41 13.56
N PRO A 366 -5.18 7.28 12.70
CA PRO A 366 -5.38 7.18 11.25
C PRO A 366 -4.65 5.97 10.68
N ASP A 367 -5.15 5.42 9.57
CA ASP A 367 -4.40 4.44 8.79
C ASP A 367 -3.31 5.14 7.97
N LEU A 368 -2.13 4.52 7.90
CA LEU A 368 -0.96 5.08 7.22
C LEU A 368 -0.71 4.29 5.93
N HIS A 369 -0.67 5.01 4.80
CA HIS A 369 -0.70 4.40 3.46
C HIS A 369 0.66 4.40 2.75
N GLY A 370 1.49 5.41 3.01
CA GLY A 370 2.75 5.59 2.28
C GLY A 370 3.88 6.08 3.16
N VAL A 371 5.10 5.62 2.86
CA VAL A 371 6.34 6.05 3.52
C VAL A 371 7.41 6.29 2.47
N TRP A 372 8.16 7.38 2.61
CA TRP A 372 9.30 7.72 1.76
C TRP A 372 10.29 8.57 2.55
N GLY A 373 11.57 8.52 2.20
CA GLY A 373 12.56 9.45 2.74
C GLY A 373 13.67 9.78 1.75
N SER A 374 14.39 10.88 2.03
CA SER A 374 15.62 11.21 1.31
C SER A 374 16.86 10.64 1.98
N GLY A 375 16.71 10.05 3.16
CA GLY A 375 17.79 9.49 3.97
C GLY A 375 17.31 9.11 5.38
N PRO A 376 18.20 8.59 6.25
CA PRO A 376 17.82 8.01 7.55
C PRO A 376 17.24 9.02 8.55
N ASN A 377 17.44 10.32 8.32
CA ASN A 377 16.95 11.40 9.20
C ASN A 377 15.89 12.29 8.53
N ASP A 378 15.44 11.94 7.32
CA ASP A 378 14.36 12.65 6.63
C ASP A 378 13.40 11.62 6.05
N VAL A 379 12.46 11.21 6.89
CA VAL A 379 11.43 10.21 6.57
C VAL A 379 10.08 10.85 6.76
N TRP A 380 9.20 10.62 5.78
CA TRP A 380 7.87 11.15 5.68
C TRP A 380 6.87 9.99 5.58
N VAL A 381 5.74 10.14 6.27
CA VAL A 381 4.64 9.17 6.24
C VAL A 381 3.35 9.92 5.93
N VAL A 382 2.49 9.32 5.11
CA VAL A 382 1.18 9.87 4.76
C VAL A 382 0.08 8.86 5.04
N GLY A 383 -1.11 9.34 5.36
CA GLY A 383 -2.25 8.51 5.69
C GLY A 383 -3.58 9.26 5.62
N ASP A 384 -4.56 8.78 6.37
CA ASP A 384 -5.88 9.41 6.48
C ASP A 384 -5.79 10.78 7.16
N GLY A 385 -5.85 11.85 6.36
CA GLY A 385 -5.82 13.23 6.85
C GLY A 385 -4.51 13.65 7.53
N VAL A 386 -3.45 12.84 7.44
CA VAL A 386 -2.20 13.04 8.19
C VAL A 386 -0.97 12.98 7.28
N VAL A 387 -0.02 13.86 7.60
CA VAL A 387 1.37 13.78 7.14
C VAL A 387 2.25 13.84 8.37
N LEU A 388 3.19 12.90 8.49
CA LEU A 388 4.16 12.84 9.57
C LEU A 388 5.57 13.03 9.03
N ARG A 389 6.42 13.67 9.82
CA ARG A 389 7.86 13.76 9.57
C ARG A 389 8.63 13.19 10.74
N PHE A 390 9.65 12.40 10.45
CA PHE A 390 10.58 11.89 11.45
C PHE A 390 11.41 13.02 12.06
N THR A 391 11.50 13.03 13.39
CA THR A 391 12.24 14.05 14.17
C THR A 391 13.31 13.44 15.08
N GLY A 392 13.69 12.21 14.77
CA GLY A 392 14.66 11.42 15.54
C GLY A 392 14.00 10.62 16.65
N PRO A 393 14.65 9.52 17.09
CA PRO A 393 14.12 8.67 18.13
C PRO A 393 13.95 9.43 19.45
N LYS A 394 12.81 9.29 20.10
CA LYS A 394 12.51 9.83 21.43
C LYS A 394 12.37 8.68 22.40
N THR A 395 13.08 8.77 23.51
CA THR A 395 12.89 7.88 24.65
C THR A 395 11.72 8.40 25.47
N GLY A 396 10.48 8.11 25.05
CA GLY A 396 9.30 8.75 25.65
C GLY A 396 8.00 7.98 25.50
N GLY A 397 7.90 6.81 26.14
CA GLY A 397 6.68 6.03 26.29
C GLY A 397 7.04 4.56 26.50
N ASP A 398 6.56 3.96 27.60
CA ASP A 398 7.00 2.66 28.14
C ASP A 398 7.29 1.59 27.07
N ARG A 399 8.52 1.07 27.11
CA ARG A 399 8.97 -0.09 26.32
C ARG A 399 8.41 -1.39 26.88
#